data_AF-A0A972S973-F1
#
_entry.id   AF-A0A972S973-F1
#
_cell.length_a   1.000
_cell.length_b   1.000
_cell.length_c   1.000
_cell.angle_alpha   90.00
_cell.angle_beta   90.00
_cell.angle_gamma   90.00
#
_symmetry.space_group_name_H-M   'P 1'
#
loop_
_entity.id
_entity.type
_entity.pdbx_description
1 polymer ?
#
loop_
_entity_poly.entity_id
_entity_poly.type
_entity_poly.pdbx_seq_one_letter_code
_entity_poly.pdbx_strand_id
1 'polypeptide(L)'
;MLIYEKPLSPEEVIRRAEVWEEIFKAKDGRRPLKVVINRHVRDDIYEVLYRDTVKGLLKSPKRHEVGEEVEALVVISDYTTKTFRTRLYDPSEILTPGDVVEGRVKKVTSSGGFVVLVGNQQCIVPKRHLGKAVKYPLRDLKRGKVICRVLRVSGKRPVLKILDVKI
;
A
#
# COMPACT_ATOMS: atom_id res chain seq x y z
N MET A 1 3.66 34.81 26.80
CA MET A 1 2.76 35.00 25.64
C MET A 1 2.19 33.64 25.28
N LEU A 2 0.94 33.36 25.68
CA LEU A 2 0.23 32.17 25.20
C LEU A 2 -0.19 32.47 23.76
N ILE A 3 0.32 31.70 22.80
CA ILE A 3 -0.09 31.78 21.40
C ILE A 3 -1.55 31.31 21.38
N TYR A 4 -2.48 32.26 21.32
CA TYR A 4 -3.90 31.96 21.16
C TYR A 4 -4.08 31.52 19.70
N GLU A 5 -3.97 30.22 19.43
CA GLU A 5 -4.34 29.68 18.12
C GLU A 5 -5.82 29.97 17.92
N LYS A 6 -6.12 30.82 16.95
CA LYS A 6 -7.50 31.14 16.57
C LYS A 6 -8.21 29.81 16.27
N PRO A 7 -9.35 29.52 16.94
CA PRO A 7 -10.09 28.31 16.63
C PRO A 7 -10.48 28.32 15.16
N LEU A 8 -10.37 27.16 14.52
CA LEU A 8 -10.78 26.98 13.13
C LEU A 8 -12.24 27.44 12.96
N SER A 9 -12.52 28.12 11.86
CA SER A 9 -13.89 28.43 11.47
C SER A 9 -14.67 27.13 11.25
N PRO A 10 -16.01 27.14 11.45
CA PRO A 10 -16.85 25.99 11.13
C PRO A 10 -16.61 25.45 9.70
N GLU A 11 -16.38 26.34 8.74
CA GLU A 11 -16.06 26.01 7.34
C GLU A 11 -14.74 25.24 7.21
N GLU A 12 -13.69 25.66 7.92
CA GLU A 12 -12.40 24.96 7.93
C GLU A 12 -12.50 23.59 8.62
N VAL A 13 -13.34 23.46 9.65
CA VAL A 13 -13.60 22.18 10.31
C VAL A 13 -14.29 21.21 9.36
N ILE A 14 -15.33 21.67 8.65
CA ILE A 14 -16.07 20.86 7.66
C ILE A 14 -15.13 20.44 6.52
N ARG A 15 -14.39 21.40 5.93
CA ARG A 15 -13.40 21.11 4.89
C ARG A 15 -12.38 20.07 5.35
N ARG A 16 -11.89 20.17 6.59
CA ARG A 16 -10.97 19.16 7.15
C ARG A 16 -11.62 17.78 7.22
N ALA A 17 -12.87 17.70 7.68
CA ALA A 17 -13.58 16.42 7.79
C ALA A 17 -13.76 15.75 6.42
N GLU A 18 -14.14 16.51 5.40
CA GLU A 18 -14.27 16.02 4.02
C GLU A 18 -12.94 15.48 3.45
N VAL A 19 -11.85 16.22 3.65
CA VAL A 19 -10.50 15.79 3.22
C VAL A 19 -10.11 14.47 3.90
N TRP A 20 -10.44 14.29 5.18
CA TRP A 20 -10.20 13.03 5.87
C TRP A 20 -11.08 11.88 5.37
N GLU A 21 -12.34 12.17 5.00
CA GLU A 21 -13.21 11.20 4.36
C GLU A 21 -12.62 10.70 3.03
N GLU A 22 -12.07 11.59 2.20
CA GLU A 22 -11.34 11.22 0.98
C GLU A 22 -10.16 10.30 1.28
N ILE A 23 -9.35 10.64 2.30
CA ILE A 23 -8.20 9.83 2.73
C ILE A 23 -8.64 8.41 3.13
N PHE A 24 -9.74 8.28 3.88
CA PHE A 24 -10.26 6.98 4.29
C PHE A 24 -10.74 6.16 3.10
N LYS A 25 -11.54 6.77 2.21
CA LYS A 25 -12.00 6.11 0.98
C LYS A 25 -10.84 5.67 0.09
N ALA A 26 -9.79 6.48 -0.01
CA ALA A 26 -8.59 6.16 -0.78
C ALA A 26 -7.82 4.99 -0.16
N LYS A 27 -7.66 4.97 1.17
CA LYS A 27 -7.02 3.85 1.87
C LYS A 27 -7.79 2.54 1.70
N ASP A 28 -9.10 2.56 1.93
CA ASP A 28 -9.94 1.37 1.85
C ASP A 28 -10.04 0.84 0.41
N GLY A 29 -10.12 1.76 -0.56
CA GLY A 29 -10.12 1.44 -1.98
C GLY A 29 -8.74 1.17 -2.57
N ARG A 30 -7.65 1.34 -1.79
CA ARG A 30 -6.26 1.35 -2.28
C ARG A 30 -6.05 2.23 -3.51
N ARG A 31 -6.70 3.39 -3.53
CA ARG A 31 -6.58 4.38 -4.61
C ARG A 31 -5.42 5.32 -4.28
N PRO A 32 -4.56 5.64 -5.25
CA PRO A 32 -3.53 6.65 -5.05
C PRO A 32 -4.16 8.03 -4.83
N LEU A 33 -3.54 8.82 -3.97
CA LEU A 33 -3.81 10.24 -3.79
C LEU A 33 -2.65 11.04 -4.34
N LYS A 34 -2.96 12.17 -4.97
CA LYS A 34 -1.97 13.17 -5.36
C LYS A 34 -1.64 14.02 -4.13
N VAL A 35 -0.40 13.93 -3.68
CA VAL A 35 0.12 14.70 -2.54
C VAL A 35 1.28 15.56 -2.99
N VAL A 36 1.43 16.73 -2.39
CA VAL A 36 2.51 17.66 -2.72
C VAL A 36 3.63 17.50 -1.71
N ILE A 37 4.87 17.41 -2.18
CA ILE A 37 6.06 17.38 -1.33
C ILE A 37 6.21 18.74 -0.66
N ASN A 38 6.08 18.79 0.67
CA ASN A 38 6.25 20.03 1.43
C ASN A 38 7.72 20.26 1.82
N ARG A 39 8.41 19.20 2.28
CA ARG A 39 9.85 19.24 2.57
C ARG A 39 10.44 17.84 2.70
N HIS A 40 11.75 17.73 2.49
CA HIS A 40 12.50 16.54 2.87
C HIS A 40 12.67 16.49 4.40
N VAL A 41 12.50 15.31 5.00
CA VAL A 41 12.64 15.12 6.45
C VAL A 41 13.93 14.39 6.77
N ARG A 42 14.10 13.18 6.22
CA ARG A 42 15.32 12.36 6.35
C ARG A 42 15.24 11.16 5.41
N ASP A 43 16.38 10.61 5.00
CA ASP A 43 16.46 9.37 4.22
C ASP A 43 15.47 9.38 3.04
N ASP A 44 14.63 8.35 2.97
CA ASP A 44 13.54 8.16 2.01
C ASP A 44 12.19 8.72 2.51
N ILE A 45 12.20 9.69 3.44
CA ILE A 45 11.00 10.22 4.11
C ILE A 45 10.83 11.72 3.81
N TYR A 46 9.66 12.06 3.29
CA TYR A 46 9.24 13.42 2.96
C TYR A 46 8.00 13.79 3.79
N GLU A 47 7.88 15.06 4.14
CA GLU A 47 6.62 15.63 4.62
C GLU A 47 5.80 16.01 3.39
N VAL A 48 4.53 15.62 3.38
CA VAL A 48 3.60 15.88 2.28
C VAL A 48 2.37 16.61 2.76
N LEU A 49 1.78 17.38 1.85
CA LEU A 49 0.50 18.04 2.01
C LEU A 49 -0.53 17.41 1.09
N TYR A 50 -1.71 17.14 1.63
CA TYR A 50 -2.89 16.74 0.87
C TYR A 50 -3.97 17.83 0.98
N ARG A 51 -4.45 18.32 -0.17
CA ARG A 51 -5.47 19.38 -0.31
C ARG A 51 -5.14 20.65 0.51
N ASP A 52 -3.84 20.94 0.69
CA ASP A 52 -3.29 22.03 1.52
C ASP A 52 -3.75 22.01 2.99
N THR A 53 -4.32 20.89 3.44
CA THR A 53 -5.10 20.82 4.68
C THR A 53 -4.53 19.78 5.65
N VAL A 54 -4.13 18.63 5.14
CA VAL A 54 -3.62 17.51 5.93
C VAL A 54 -2.14 17.32 5.63
N LYS A 55 -1.33 17.46 6.68
CA LYS A 55 0.09 17.12 6.64
C LYS A 55 0.28 15.64 6.95
N GLY A 56 1.24 15.02 6.29
CA GLY A 56 1.60 13.64 6.54
C GLY A 56 3.03 13.33 6.15
N LEU A 57 3.38 12.05 6.21
CA LEU A 57 4.67 11.55 5.78
C LEU A 57 4.51 10.67 4.56
N LEU A 58 5.42 10.81 3.61
CA LEU A 58 5.59 9.94 2.46
C LEU A 58 6.90 9.19 2.60
N LYS A 59 6.84 7.86 2.50
CA LYS A 59 8.03 7.05 2.25
C LYS A 59 8.21 6.86 0.75
N SER A 60 9.30 7.37 0.19
CA SER A 60 9.65 7.22 -1.23
C SER A 60 11.14 6.92 -1.40
N PRO A 61 11.51 5.82 -2.08
CA PRO A 61 12.90 5.55 -2.43
C PRO A 61 13.42 6.45 -3.57
N LYS A 62 12.53 7.22 -4.22
CA LYS A 62 12.90 8.17 -5.26
C LYS A 62 13.20 9.52 -4.63
N ARG A 63 14.12 10.26 -5.25
CA ARG A 63 14.35 11.67 -4.90
C ARG A 63 13.24 12.53 -5.46
N HIS A 64 12.76 13.47 -4.64
CA HIS A 64 11.71 14.40 -5.00
C HIS A 64 12.10 15.83 -4.64
N GLU A 65 11.56 16.78 -5.40
CA GLU A 65 11.73 18.21 -5.15
C GLU A 65 10.56 18.78 -4.34
N VAL A 66 10.80 19.87 -3.62
CA VAL A 66 9.73 20.55 -2.89
C VAL A 66 8.76 21.19 -3.87
N GLY A 67 7.46 21.00 -3.65
CA GLY A 67 6.39 21.41 -4.55
C GLY A 67 6.02 20.34 -5.60
N GLU A 68 6.77 19.25 -5.71
CA GLU A 68 6.44 18.14 -6.62
C GLU A 68 5.14 17.46 -6.19
N GLU A 69 4.24 17.21 -7.14
CA GLU A 69 3.05 16.39 -6.93
C GLU A 69 3.36 14.93 -7.24
N VAL A 70 3.10 14.04 -6.28
CA VAL A 70 3.37 12.61 -6.40
C VAL A 70 2.13 11.80 -6.06
N GLU A 71 1.96 10.67 -6.75
CA GLU A 71 0.93 9.70 -6.43
C GLU A 71 1.37 8.83 -5.25
N ALA A 72 0.54 8.76 -4.22
CA ALA A 72 0.86 8.08 -2.98
C ALA A 72 -0.29 7.21 -2.48
N LEU A 73 0.04 6.02 -1.99
CA LEU A 73 -0.92 5.14 -1.32
C LEU A 73 -0.94 5.39 0.17
N VAL A 74 -2.14 5.51 0.72
CA VAL A 74 -2.35 5.69 2.16
C VAL A 74 -2.04 4.39 2.90
N VAL A 75 -1.10 4.45 3.83
CA VAL A 75 -0.70 3.33 4.69
C VAL A 75 -1.38 3.44 6.04
N ILE A 76 -1.32 4.62 6.66
CA ILE A 76 -1.94 4.90 7.96
C ILE A 76 -2.77 6.18 7.82
N SER A 77 -3.96 6.13 8.39
CA SER A 77 -4.91 7.24 8.44
C SER A 77 -5.62 7.15 9.79
N ASP A 78 -5.34 8.09 10.66
CA ASP A 78 -5.96 8.19 11.98
C ASP A 78 -6.35 9.64 12.22
N TYR A 79 -7.65 9.89 12.30
CA TYR A 79 -8.20 11.21 12.53
C TYR A 79 -8.05 11.67 13.98
N THR A 80 -7.96 10.75 14.94
CA THR A 80 -7.83 11.10 16.36
C THR A 80 -6.44 11.65 16.64
N THR A 81 -5.41 10.94 16.19
CA THR A 81 -4.01 11.36 16.32
C THR A 81 -3.53 12.26 15.18
N LYS A 82 -4.40 12.55 14.20
CA LYS A 82 -4.09 13.28 12.95
C LYS A 82 -2.91 12.68 12.19
N THR A 83 -2.74 11.36 12.29
CA THR A 83 -1.65 10.65 11.61
C THR A 83 -2.04 10.32 10.18
N PHE A 84 -1.31 10.89 9.23
CA PHE A 84 -1.40 10.56 7.80
C PHE A 84 -0.03 10.07 7.31
N ARG A 85 0.06 8.78 6.97
CA ARG A 85 1.29 8.20 6.40
C ARG A 85 0.99 7.52 5.09
N THR A 86 1.86 7.78 4.13
CA THR A 86 1.74 7.35 2.75
C THR A 86 3.04 6.72 2.28
N ARG A 87 2.97 6.00 1.16
CA ARG A 87 4.12 5.50 0.43
C ARG A 87 3.95 5.85 -1.04
N LEU A 88 5.06 5.94 -1.77
CA LEU A 88 5.00 6.16 -3.21
C LEU A 88 4.13 5.07 -3.86
N TYR A 89 3.23 5.50 -4.73
CA TYR A 89 2.46 4.62 -5.58
C TYR A 89 3.34 4.09 -6.70
N ASP A 90 3.23 2.80 -6.97
CA ASP A 90 3.91 2.15 -8.09
C ASP A 90 2.85 1.44 -8.94
N PRO A 91 2.57 1.93 -10.16
CA PRO A 91 1.60 1.31 -11.06
C PRO A 91 1.91 -0.15 -11.39
N SER A 92 3.18 -0.57 -11.33
CA SER A 92 3.56 -1.96 -11.57
C SER A 92 3.08 -2.92 -10.47
N GLU A 93 2.65 -2.40 -9.31
CA GLU A 93 2.01 -3.19 -8.26
C GLU A 93 0.53 -3.47 -8.54
N ILE A 94 -0.08 -2.84 -9.56
CA ILE A 94 -1.45 -3.15 -9.95
C ILE A 94 -1.47 -4.53 -10.59
N LEU A 95 -2.15 -5.45 -9.94
CA LEU A 95 -2.36 -6.80 -10.46
C LEU A 95 -3.63 -6.83 -11.30
N THR A 96 -3.51 -7.26 -12.56
CA THR A 96 -4.63 -7.50 -13.48
C THR A 96 -4.82 -9.00 -13.64
N PRO A 97 -6.07 -9.51 -13.75
CA PRO A 97 -6.29 -10.92 -14.07
C PRO A 97 -5.57 -11.32 -15.36
N GLY A 98 -4.82 -12.43 -15.31
CA GLY A 98 -3.99 -12.91 -16.41
C GLY A 98 -2.50 -12.64 -16.24
N ASP A 99 -2.13 -11.59 -15.48
CA ASP A 99 -0.73 -11.20 -15.30
C ASP A 99 0.12 -12.32 -14.70
N VAL A 100 1.36 -12.40 -15.16
CA VAL A 100 2.38 -13.29 -14.58
C VAL A 100 3.33 -12.44 -13.75
N VAL A 101 3.35 -12.70 -12.45
CA VAL A 101 4.06 -11.89 -11.45
C VAL A 101 4.95 -12.74 -10.57
N GLU A 102 6.05 -12.14 -10.11
CA GLU A 102 6.94 -12.76 -9.14
C GLU A 102 6.50 -12.40 -7.71
N GLY A 103 6.47 -13.39 -6.82
CA GLY A 103 6.16 -13.17 -5.42
C GLY A 103 7.01 -14.00 -4.48
N ARG A 104 6.85 -13.77 -3.18
CA ARG A 104 7.51 -14.54 -2.11
C ARG A 104 6.50 -15.13 -1.17
N VAL A 105 6.67 -16.40 -0.79
CA VAL A 105 5.76 -17.04 0.17
C VAL A 105 6.02 -16.47 1.56
N LYS A 106 4.99 -15.88 2.18
CA LYS A 106 5.09 -15.29 3.53
C LYS A 106 4.70 -16.30 4.61
N LYS A 107 3.56 -16.98 4.43
CA LYS A 107 3.02 -17.96 5.37
C LYS A 107 2.01 -18.88 4.72
N VAL A 108 1.65 -19.95 5.43
CA VAL A 108 0.57 -20.87 5.06
C VAL A 108 -0.71 -20.44 5.79
N THR A 109 -1.86 -20.54 5.13
CA THR A 109 -3.17 -20.34 5.74
C THR A 109 -3.65 -21.59 6.46
N SER A 110 -4.61 -21.47 7.37
CA SER A 110 -5.23 -22.65 8.03
C SER A 110 -5.85 -23.64 7.03
N SER A 111 -6.34 -23.14 5.89
CA SER A 111 -6.87 -23.96 4.79
C SER A 111 -5.79 -24.65 3.92
N GLY A 112 -4.51 -24.54 4.29
CA GLY A 112 -3.40 -25.16 3.55
C GLY A 112 -3.04 -24.47 2.23
N GLY A 113 -3.47 -23.21 2.04
CA GLY A 113 -3.01 -22.35 0.95
C GLY A 113 -1.83 -21.49 1.36
N PHE A 114 -1.24 -20.74 0.42
CA PHE A 114 -0.15 -19.81 0.69
C PHE A 114 -0.61 -18.36 0.66
N VAL A 115 -0.03 -17.55 1.55
CA VAL A 115 -0.04 -16.10 1.44
C VAL A 115 1.24 -15.70 0.73
N VAL A 116 1.11 -15.15 -0.47
CA VAL A 116 2.24 -14.70 -1.31
C VAL A 116 2.27 -13.18 -1.32
N LEU A 117 3.44 -12.61 -1.15
CA LEU A 117 3.66 -11.18 -1.29
C LEU A 117 4.16 -10.89 -2.70
N VAL A 118 3.43 -10.08 -3.46
CA VAL A 118 3.82 -9.57 -4.78
C VAL A 118 3.96 -8.06 -4.63
N GLY A 119 5.18 -7.52 -4.79
CA GLY A 119 5.49 -6.15 -4.38
C GLY A 119 5.12 -5.92 -2.91
N ASN A 120 4.27 -4.93 -2.63
CA ASN A 120 3.70 -4.70 -1.30
C ASN A 120 2.31 -5.34 -1.06
N GLN A 121 1.79 -6.10 -2.02
CA GLN A 121 0.44 -6.66 -1.98
C GLN A 121 0.41 -8.11 -1.51
N GLN A 122 -0.38 -8.38 -0.47
CA GLN A 122 -0.64 -9.74 -0.01
C GLN A 122 -1.73 -10.39 -0.84
N CYS A 123 -1.38 -11.51 -1.48
CA CYS A 123 -2.25 -12.34 -2.28
C CYS A 123 -2.43 -13.72 -1.65
N ILE A 124 -3.50 -14.42 -2.04
CA ILE A 124 -3.80 -15.78 -1.57
C ILE A 124 -3.65 -16.75 -2.73
N VAL A 125 -2.98 -17.87 -2.47
CA VAL A 125 -2.93 -19.03 -3.35
C VAL A 125 -3.63 -20.18 -2.65
N PRO A 126 -4.88 -20.52 -3.04
CA PRO A 126 -5.59 -21.68 -2.49
C PRO A 126 -4.82 -22.99 -2.75
N LYS A 127 -5.01 -23.99 -1.89
CA LYS A 127 -4.34 -25.30 -1.98
C LYS A 127 -4.37 -25.92 -3.39
N ARG A 128 -5.53 -25.86 -4.06
CA ARG A 128 -5.74 -26.36 -5.45
C ARG A 128 -4.91 -25.64 -6.53
N HIS A 129 -4.33 -24.48 -6.23
CA HIS A 129 -3.57 -23.65 -7.16
C HIS A 129 -2.08 -23.57 -6.80
N LEU A 130 -1.60 -24.41 -5.88
CA LEU A 130 -0.18 -24.47 -5.48
C LEU A 130 0.70 -25.20 -6.51
N GLY A 131 0.14 -26.14 -7.28
CA GLY A 131 0.89 -26.89 -8.29
C GLY A 131 2.10 -27.62 -7.70
N LYS A 132 3.26 -27.48 -8.35
CA LYS A 132 4.53 -28.11 -7.90
C LYS A 132 5.05 -27.55 -6.57
N ALA A 133 4.60 -26.37 -6.15
CA ALA A 133 5.06 -25.74 -4.91
C ALA A 133 4.79 -26.60 -3.66
N VAL A 134 3.78 -27.47 -3.70
CA VAL A 134 3.44 -28.39 -2.59
C VAL A 134 4.61 -29.33 -2.24
N LYS A 135 5.48 -29.63 -3.22
CA LYS A 135 6.60 -30.57 -3.04
C LYS A 135 7.79 -29.96 -2.29
N TYR A 136 7.84 -28.64 -2.18
CA TYR A 136 8.98 -27.96 -1.56
C TYR A 136 8.69 -27.64 -0.09
N PRO A 137 9.69 -27.80 0.80
CA PRO A 137 9.58 -27.36 2.18
C PRO A 137 9.24 -25.87 2.27
N LEU A 138 8.40 -25.49 3.24
CA LEU A 138 8.00 -24.10 3.44
C LEU A 138 9.20 -23.17 3.69
N ARG A 139 10.27 -23.68 4.31
CA ARG A 139 11.49 -22.91 4.58
C ARG A 139 12.15 -22.46 3.28
N ASP A 140 12.18 -23.32 2.27
CA ASP A 140 12.81 -23.05 0.99
C ASP A 140 11.94 -22.11 0.15
N LEU A 141 10.63 -22.34 0.16
CA LEU A 141 9.65 -21.44 -0.47
C LEU A 141 9.68 -20.01 0.09
N LYS A 142 9.96 -19.85 1.39
CA LYS A 142 10.09 -18.53 2.04
C LYS A 142 11.38 -17.80 1.64
N ARG A 143 12.42 -18.55 1.25
CA ARG A 143 13.72 -18.00 0.82
C ARG A 143 13.76 -17.74 -0.69
N GLY A 144 13.05 -18.57 -1.46
CA GLY A 144 12.92 -18.45 -2.90
C GLY A 144 11.85 -17.46 -3.36
N LYS A 145 11.64 -17.48 -4.67
CA LYS A 145 10.64 -16.72 -5.41
C LYS A 145 9.65 -17.69 -6.08
N VAL A 146 8.40 -17.28 -6.17
CA VAL A 146 7.34 -18.03 -6.87
C VAL A 146 6.84 -17.21 -8.03
N ILE A 147 6.72 -17.84 -9.19
CA ILE A 147 6.08 -17.23 -10.36
C ILE A 147 4.61 -17.59 -10.30
N CYS A 148 3.77 -16.57 -10.29
CA CYS A 148 2.33 -16.69 -10.09
C CYS A 148 1.57 -16.07 -11.27
N ARG A 149 0.46 -16.69 -11.68
CA ARG A 149 -0.54 -16.05 -12.53
C ARG A 149 -1.67 -15.49 -11.68
N VAL A 150 -2.04 -14.23 -11.91
CA VAL A 150 -3.21 -13.61 -11.29
C VAL A 150 -4.47 -14.23 -11.88
N LEU A 151 -5.31 -14.85 -11.05
CA LEU A 151 -6.57 -15.43 -11.51
C LEU A 151 -7.73 -14.45 -11.35
N ARG A 152 -7.77 -13.77 -10.21
CA ARG A 152 -8.90 -12.91 -9.83
C ARG A 152 -8.44 -11.87 -8.83
N VAL A 153 -8.88 -10.63 -9.02
CA VAL A 153 -8.52 -9.49 -8.16
C VAL A 153 -9.71 -9.05 -7.28
N SER A 154 -10.93 -9.53 -7.54
CA SER A 154 -12.10 -9.11 -6.76
C SER A 154 -12.05 -9.63 -5.31
N GLY A 155 -12.07 -8.72 -4.34
CA GLY A 155 -12.07 -9.01 -2.91
C GLY A 155 -10.94 -8.32 -2.15
N LYS A 156 -10.77 -8.62 -0.86
CA LYS A 156 -9.72 -7.98 -0.02
C LYS A 156 -8.29 -8.32 -0.45
N ARG A 157 -8.09 -9.50 -1.06
CA ARG A 157 -6.79 -10.01 -1.52
C ARG A 157 -6.96 -10.71 -2.87
N PRO A 158 -6.09 -10.46 -3.86
CA PRO A 158 -6.11 -11.20 -5.11
C PRO A 158 -5.85 -12.69 -4.91
N VAL A 159 -6.42 -13.48 -5.80
CA VAL A 159 -6.21 -14.92 -5.89
C VAL A 159 -5.23 -15.21 -7.02
N LEU A 160 -4.17 -15.94 -6.72
CA LEU A 160 -3.15 -16.33 -7.69
C LEU A 160 -3.10 -17.86 -7.85
N LYS A 161 -2.40 -18.29 -8.90
CA LYS A 161 -1.98 -19.67 -9.15
C LYS A 161 -0.47 -19.70 -9.32
N ILE A 162 0.22 -20.59 -8.61
CA ILE A 162 1.66 -20.78 -8.79
C ILE A 162 1.87 -21.56 -10.09
N LEU A 163 2.69 -20.99 -10.97
CA LEU A 163 3.14 -21.64 -12.21
C LEU A 163 4.48 -22.33 -11.99
N ASP A 164 5.39 -21.67 -11.28
CA ASP A 164 6.75 -22.16 -11.08
C ASP A 164 7.38 -21.66 -9.77
N VAL A 165 8.45 -22.32 -9.33
CA VAL A 165 9.20 -21.98 -8.11
C VAL A 165 10.69 -21.85 -8.45
N LYS A 166 11.27 -20.71 -8.10
CA LYS A 166 12.71 -20.42 -8.21
C LYS A 166 13.29 -20.34 -6.81
N ILE A 167 13.97 -21.41 -6.37
CA ILE A 167 14.55 -21.54 -5.03
C ILE A 167 16.03 -21.20 -5.09
#